data_AF-A0A2W6Q316-F1
#
_entry.id   AF-A0A2W6Q316-F1
#
_cell.length_a   1.000
_cell.length_b   1.000
_cell.length_c   1.000
_cell.angle_alpha   90.00
_cell.angle_beta   90.00
_cell.angle_gamma   90.00
#
_symmetry.space_group_name_H-M   'P 1'
#
loop_
_entity.id
_entity.type
_entity.pdbx_description
1 polymer ?
#
loop_
_entity_poly.entity_id
_entity_poly.type
_entity_poly.pdbx_seq_one_letter_code
_entity_poly.pdbx_strand_id
1 'polypeptide(L)' 'DIQEEWVKEVKCVGVTAGASAPDILVQNVVARLQQLGGGEAIPLEGREENIVFEVPKELRVDIREVD' A
#
# COMPACT_ATOMS: atom_id res chain seq x y z
N ASP A 1 0.08 12.57 10.97
CA ASP A 1 0.82 13.24 9.88
C ASP A 1 2.32 13.04 10.10
N ILE A 2 3.15 13.21 9.07
CA ILE A 2 4.61 12.97 9.13
C ILE A 2 5.31 14.23 9.66
N GLN A 3 5.97 14.10 10.80
CA GLN A 3 6.72 15.19 11.43
C GLN A 3 8.17 15.20 10.96
N GLU A 4 8.76 16.39 10.76
CA GLU A 4 10.07 16.55 10.13
C GLU A 4 11.21 16.06 11.04
N GLU A 5 11.03 16.17 12.36
CA GLU A 5 11.97 15.68 13.36
C GLU A 5 12.20 14.17 13.29
N TRP A 6 11.26 13.39 12.72
CA TRP A 6 11.40 11.94 12.60
C TRP A 6 12.46 11.53 11.57
N VAL A 7 12.75 12.39 10.59
CA VAL A 7 13.57 12.03 9.40
C VAL A 7 14.84 12.88 9.25
N LYS A 8 15.03 13.91 10.08
CA LYS A 8 16.08 14.94 9.92
C LYS A 8 17.52 14.42 9.80
N GLU A 9 17.85 13.30 10.44
CA GLU A 9 19.20 12.68 10.41
C GLU A 9 19.16 11.23 9.90
N VAL A 10 18.03 10.84 9.29
CA VAL A 10 17.82 9.48 8.79
C VAL A 10 18.37 9.35 7.38
N LYS A 11 19.18 8.31 7.14
CA LYS A 11 19.77 8.05 5.82
C LYS A 11 18.85 7.30 4.86
N CYS A 12 17.92 6.50 5.39
CA CYS A 12 17.05 5.64 4.62
C CYS A 12 15.73 5.44 5.35
N VAL A 13 14.61 5.56 4.62
CA VAL A 13 13.26 5.37 5.14
C VAL A 13 12.61 4.23 4.38
N GLY A 14 12.18 3.20 5.09
CA GLY A 14 11.34 2.14 4.55
C GLY A 14 9.87 2.53 4.67
N VAL A 15 9.11 2.37 3.59
CA VAL A 15 7.66 2.61 3.57
C VAL A 15 6.96 1.28 3.31
N THR A 16 5.96 0.97 4.13
CA THR A 16 5.05 -0.15 3.93
C THR A 16 3.64 0.29 4.31
N ALA A 17 2.64 -0.46 3.88
CA ALA A 17 1.24 -0.16 4.14
C ALA A 17 0.49 -1.43 4.52
N GLY A 18 -0.54 -1.27 5.35
CA GLY A 18 -1.45 -2.38 5.64
C GLY A 18 -2.30 -2.74 4.42
N ALA A 19 -2.80 -3.96 4.37
CA ALA A 19 -3.61 -4.47 3.26
C ALA A 19 -4.89 -3.64 2.96
N SER A 20 -5.37 -2.86 3.92
CA SER A 20 -6.55 -2.00 3.78
C SER A 20 -6.22 -0.56 3.33
N ALA A 21 -4.94 -0.20 3.21
CA ALA A 21 -4.53 1.15 2.85
C ALA A 21 -4.60 1.33 1.31
N PRO A 22 -5.36 2.31 0.81
CA PRO A 22 -5.39 2.62 -0.62
C PRO A 22 -4.02 3.12 -1.11
N ASP A 23 -3.65 2.74 -2.34
CA ASP A 23 -2.38 3.13 -2.98
C ASP A 23 -2.12 4.64 -2.93
N ILE A 24 -3.16 5.45 -3.14
CA ILE A 24 -3.02 6.92 -3.13
C ILE A 24 -2.48 7.45 -1.80
N LEU A 25 -2.80 6.81 -0.67
CA LEU A 25 -2.27 7.22 0.62
C LEU A 25 -0.79 6.90 0.75
N VAL A 26 -0.35 5.77 0.20
CA VAL A 26 1.06 5.39 0.16
C VAL A 26 1.85 6.36 -0.71
N GLN A 27 1.32 6.71 -1.88
CA GLN A 27 1.94 7.69 -2.77
C GLN A 27 2.05 9.06 -2.11
N ASN A 28 1.04 9.49 -1.34
CA ASN A 28 1.10 10.75 -0.59
C ASN A 28 2.20 10.74 0.50
N VAL A 29 2.38 9.61 1.19
CA VAL A 29 3.48 9.43 2.16
C VAL A 29 4.84 9.53 1.48
N VAL A 30 5.02 8.84 0.35
CA VAL A 30 6.26 8.90 -0.45
C VAL A 30 6.55 10.33 -0.90
N ALA A 31 5.56 11.02 -1.46
CA ALA A 31 5.69 12.41 -1.90
C ALA A 31 6.07 13.35 -0.74
N ARG A 32 5.47 13.16 0.45
CA ARG A 32 5.82 13.96 1.62
C ARG A 32 7.26 13.71 2.07
N LEU A 33 7.72 12.46 2.08
CA LEU A 33 9.11 12.12 2.42
C LEU A 33 10.11 12.71 1.42
N GLN A 34 9.76 12.75 0.14
CA GLN A 34 10.55 13.42 -0.90
C GLN A 34 10.64 14.93 -0.70
N GLN A 35 9.54 15.58 -0.35
CA GLN A 35 9.52 17.01 0.00
C GLN A 35 10.41 17.35 1.21
N LEU A 36 10.60 16.39 2.12
CA LEU A 36 11.47 16.52 3.30
C LEU A 36 12.96 16.22 3.00
N GLY A 37 13.32 15.98 1.75
CA GLY A 37 14.70 15.71 1.31
C GLY A 37 15.00 14.26 0.98
N GLY A 38 13.98 13.38 1.01
CA GLY A 38 14.09 12.00 0.52
C GLY A 38 14.32 11.93 -0.99
N GLY A 39 15.06 10.91 -1.43
CA GLY A 39 15.30 10.63 -2.84
C GLY A 39 14.14 9.90 -3.53
N GLU A 40 14.41 9.40 -4.73
CA GLU A 40 13.48 8.53 -5.45
C GLU A 40 13.18 7.25 -4.65
N ALA A 41 11.90 6.87 -4.60
CA ALA A 41 11.49 5.65 -3.92
C ALA A 41 11.85 4.44 -4.79
N ILE A 42 12.66 3.53 -4.24
CA ILE A 42 13.05 2.30 -4.92
C ILE A 42 12.11 1.18 -4.45
N PRO A 43 11.32 0.56 -5.34
CA PRO A 43 10.49 -0.58 -4.97
C PRO A 43 11.38 -1.76 -4.59
N LEU A 44 11.09 -2.36 -3.44
CA LEU A 44 11.72 -3.59 -2.99
C LEU A 44 10.76 -4.73 -3.25
N GLU A 45 11.15 -5.66 -4.11
CA GLU A 45 10.35 -6.86 -4.39
C GLU A 45 10.29 -7.73 -3.14
N GLY A 46 9.06 -7.93 -2.65
CA GLY A 46 8.77 -8.87 -1.58
C GLY A 46 8.53 -10.27 -2.12
N ARG A 47 8.21 -11.20 -1.21
CA ARG A 47 7.71 -12.52 -1.60
C ARG A 47 6.26 -12.38 -2.07
N GLU A 48 5.95 -12.91 -3.25
CA GLU A 48 4.56 -12.97 -3.73
C GLU A 48 3.70 -13.85 -2.81
N GLU A 49 2.58 -13.29 -2.35
CA GLU A 49 1.57 -14.00 -1.56
C GLU A 49 0.36 -14.32 -2.43
N ASN A 50 0.22 -15.60 -2.82
CA ASN A 50 -0.88 -16.08 -3.63
C ASN A 50 -1.96 -16.68 -2.72
N ILE A 51 -2.75 -15.83 -2.05
CA ILE A 51 -3.88 -16.25 -1.21
C ILE A 51 -5.18 -15.97 -1.95
N VAL A 52 -5.99 -17.02 -2.16
CA VAL A 52 -7.31 -16.91 -2.75
C VAL A 52 -8.36 -17.05 -1.66
N PHE A 53 -9.19 -16.03 -1.49
CA PHE A 53 -10.36 -16.11 -0.61
C PHE A 53 -11.56 -16.59 -1.43
N GLU A 54 -12.01 -17.82 -1.17
CA GLU A 54 -13.23 -18.32 -1.79
C GLU A 54 -14.44 -17.54 -1.28
N VAL A 55 -15.36 -17.20 -2.19
CA VAL A 55 -16.65 -16.64 -1.79
C VAL A 55 -17.41 -17.72 -1.02
N PRO A 56 -17.84 -17.43 0.23
CA PRO A 56 -18.67 -18.35 1.03
C PRO A 56 -19.88 -18.81 0.23
N LYS A 57 -20.28 -20.08 0.38
CA LYS A 57 -21.41 -20.66 -0.36
C LYS A 57 -22.69 -19.83 -0.21
N GLU A 58 -22.89 -19.21 0.95
CA GLU A 58 -24.03 -18.35 1.29
C GLU A 58 -24.09 -17.04 0.49
N LEU A 59 -22.95 -16.56 -0.04
CA LEU A 59 -22.84 -15.32 -0.81
C LEU A 59 -22.73 -15.58 -2.33
N ARG A 60 -22.78 -16.84 -2.76
CA ARG A 60 -22.81 -17.20 -4.18
C ARG A 60 -24.23 -16.94 -4.69
N VAL A 61 -24.46 -15.74 -5.20
CA VAL A 61 -25.73 -15.38 -5.86
C VAL A 61 -25.79 -16.12 -7.20
N ASP A 62 -26.88 -16.85 -7.47
CA ASP A 62 -27.12 -17.44 -8.78
C ASP A 62 -27.20 -16.31 -9.81
N ILE A 63 -26.18 -16.21 -10.66
CA ILE A 63 -26.20 -15.34 -11.84
C ILE A 63 -27.22 -15.95 -12.79
N ARG A 64 -28.46 -15.47 -12.76
CA ARG A 64 -29.40 -15.70 -13.86
C ARG A 64 -28.98 -14.76 -14.98
N GLU A 65 -28.49 -15.34 -16.08
CA GLU A 65 -28.38 -14.61 -17.34
C GLU A 65 -29.76 -14.06 -17.70
N VAL A 66 -29.82 -12.76 -17.97
CA VAL A 66 -31.02 -12.10 -18.47
C VAL A 66 -30.83 -12.01 -19.98
N ASP A 67 -31.68 -12.73 -20.72
CA ASP A 67 -31.79 -12.65 -22.19
C ASP A 67 -32.12 -11.22 -22.68
#